data_AF-A0A378LU53-F1
#
_entry.id   AF-A0A378LU53-F1
#
_cell.length_a   1.000
_cell.length_b   1.000
_cell.length_c   1.000
_cell.angle_alpha   90.00
_cell.angle_beta   90.00
_cell.angle_gamma   90.00
#
_symmetry.space_group_name_H-M   'P 1'
#
loop_
_entity.id
_entity.type
_entity.pdbx_description
1 polymer ?
#
loop_
_entity_poly.entity_id
_entity_poly.type
_entity_poly.pdbx_seq_one_letter_code
_entity_poly.pdbx_strand_id
1 'polypeptide(L)'
;MYQYNPNLHVKIWLSHTPNVFMNLENQIRLIEMREQNPSDTIHLVFDSQLLTPNSLNSLHEFCKEHQFIPIDAHRIASLLQSDNEKILYKHYKEELLHLKNGGNLAVASDILRWLSPIFRRGTYTDFDFPVDTSKLPKLITTEKPILLNIGSLKMGKKEFILANNDFVAVVDAVAAKNEIDRVQSGFIARLAHYDTDFIERTETELNANSFINRYLLKFMKNRSESLYIAKSKDITLPDTSDSSLKIRAYINEVMTDRNKYLDFNKNSAHETHEEVTKRLRKDLQRQLNLIKYLFFNKEYFSIKQILERNDDKFLSFLMRKERDLYLKSIVVCTTGPIQISNALFDGYVVDAEKFIKEIQPLSFNHYGLQYAFRSNNSLPLHENVLGMLKFLGVEEGVLNDSSWLNSGKKLQSSRTKLLTARQKELALRLPYIFSCIKKDVEQNIQNANHTASQTEALELILSCFNQKNEFNILQFKTVLPSIHYLDKDTQKLVEDIEILCHDAIIFNLTKDKKINLNRSLC
;
A
#
# COMPACT_ATOMS: atom_id res chain seq x y z
N MET A 1 -12.72 14.12 24.43
CA MET A 1 -11.65 13.14 24.17
C MET A 1 -12.30 11.83 23.75
N TYR A 2 -11.77 11.17 22.73
CA TYR A 2 -12.30 9.95 22.13
C TYR A 2 -11.41 8.75 22.49
N GLN A 3 -11.94 7.53 22.29
CA GLN A 3 -11.23 6.29 22.64
C GLN A 3 -10.98 5.47 21.37
N TYR A 4 -9.73 5.48 20.90
CA TYR A 4 -9.28 4.78 19.71
C TYR A 4 -8.79 3.37 20.06
N ASN A 5 -9.28 2.35 19.33
CA ASN A 5 -8.82 0.97 19.47
C ASN A 5 -7.84 0.61 18.33
N PRO A 6 -6.53 0.47 18.59
CA PRO A 6 -5.55 0.14 17.57
C PRO A 6 -5.61 -1.34 17.14
N ASN A 7 -6.27 -2.22 17.89
CA ASN A 7 -6.31 -3.67 17.64
C ASN A 7 -7.38 -4.10 16.62
N LEU A 8 -8.07 -3.13 15.99
CA LEU A 8 -9.07 -3.35 14.96
C LEU A 8 -8.53 -2.86 13.61
N HIS A 9 -8.46 -3.77 12.63
CA HIS A 9 -7.86 -3.50 11.33
C HIS A 9 -8.79 -3.81 10.18
N VAL A 10 -8.62 -3.04 9.11
CA VAL A 10 -9.26 -3.25 7.82
C VAL A 10 -8.18 -3.26 6.74
N LYS A 11 -8.17 -4.33 5.95
CA LYS A 11 -7.35 -4.46 4.74
C LYS A 11 -8.27 -4.60 3.54
N ILE A 12 -8.02 -3.83 2.48
CA ILE A 12 -8.85 -3.86 1.27
C ILE A 12 -8.02 -4.42 0.14
N TRP A 13 -8.50 -5.50 -0.48
CA TRP A 13 -7.86 -6.10 -1.65
C TRP A 13 -8.89 -6.40 -2.72
N LEU A 14 -8.80 -5.68 -3.83
CA LEU A 14 -9.64 -5.89 -5.01
C LEU A 14 -8.77 -6.55 -6.08
N SER A 15 -9.08 -7.80 -6.44
CA SER A 15 -8.24 -8.53 -7.40
C SER A 15 -8.46 -8.02 -8.83
N HIS A 16 -7.36 -7.78 -9.54
CA HIS A 16 -7.38 -7.53 -10.98
C HIS A 16 -7.36 -8.83 -11.82
N THR A 17 -7.14 -9.99 -11.18
CA THR A 17 -7.01 -11.29 -11.86
C THR A 17 -8.03 -12.27 -11.27
N PRO A 18 -9.11 -12.63 -11.99
CA PRO A 18 -10.21 -13.40 -11.41
C PRO A 18 -9.87 -14.78 -10.85
N ASN A 19 -8.79 -15.39 -11.34
CA ASN A 19 -8.32 -16.70 -10.90
C ASN A 19 -7.37 -16.65 -9.68
N VAL A 20 -7.04 -15.45 -9.21
CA VAL A 20 -6.10 -15.23 -8.09
C VAL A 20 -6.77 -14.27 -7.12
N PHE A 21 -7.19 -14.76 -5.96
CA PHE A 21 -7.86 -13.89 -4.98
C PHE A 21 -6.92 -12.81 -4.44
N MET A 22 -5.66 -13.16 -4.19
CA MET A 22 -4.59 -12.26 -3.73
C MET A 22 -3.24 -12.81 -4.18
N ASN A 23 -2.30 -11.94 -4.54
CA ASN A 23 -0.95 -12.39 -4.88
C ASN A 23 -0.20 -12.89 -3.62
N LEU A 24 0.85 -13.68 -3.82
CA LEU A 24 1.59 -14.29 -2.72
C LEU A 24 2.27 -13.25 -1.81
N GLU A 25 2.79 -12.15 -2.36
CA GLU A 25 3.43 -11.08 -1.59
C GLU A 25 2.49 -10.49 -0.53
N ASN A 26 1.23 -10.21 -0.90
CA ASN A 26 0.25 -9.64 0.01
C ASN A 26 -0.38 -10.70 0.95
N GLN A 27 -0.43 -11.98 0.55
CA GLN A 27 -0.78 -13.06 1.45
C GLN A 27 0.26 -13.17 2.59
N ILE A 28 1.55 -13.21 2.23
CA ILE A 28 2.68 -13.24 3.17
C ILE A 28 2.60 -12.08 4.15
N ARG A 29 2.48 -10.84 3.66
CA ARG A 29 2.36 -9.64 4.51
C ARG A 29 1.19 -9.71 5.50
N LEU A 30 0.06 -10.24 5.06
CA LEU A 30 -1.12 -10.34 5.91
C LEU A 30 -0.95 -11.43 6.99
N ILE A 31 -0.33 -12.56 6.64
CA ILE A 31 0.02 -13.60 7.61
C ILE A 31 1.05 -13.08 8.61
N GLU A 32 2.09 -12.34 8.16
CA GLU A 32 3.08 -11.70 9.03
C GLU A 32 2.40 -10.77 10.04
N MET A 33 1.48 -9.92 9.57
CA MET A 33 0.71 -9.04 10.45
C MET A 33 -0.12 -9.83 11.47
N ARG A 34 -0.74 -10.95 11.08
CA ARG A 34 -1.47 -11.84 12.00
C ARG A 34 -0.54 -12.47 13.04
N GLU A 35 0.63 -12.97 12.64
CA GLU A 35 1.58 -13.59 13.56
C GLU A 35 2.18 -12.58 14.55
N GLN A 36 2.38 -11.33 14.12
CA GLN A 36 2.81 -10.22 14.99
C GLN A 36 1.70 -9.78 15.97
N ASN A 37 0.44 -9.84 15.53
CA ASN A 37 -0.70 -9.36 16.30
C ASN A 37 -1.78 -10.46 16.45
N PRO A 38 -1.50 -11.52 17.22
CA PRO A 38 -2.36 -12.71 17.28
C PRO A 38 -3.76 -12.42 17.86
N SER A 39 -3.89 -11.45 18.76
CA SER A 39 -5.18 -11.08 19.38
C SER A 39 -6.00 -10.06 18.58
N ASP A 40 -5.44 -9.49 17.52
CA ASP A 40 -6.10 -8.40 16.80
C ASP A 40 -7.23 -8.89 15.90
N THR A 41 -8.24 -8.04 15.68
CA THR A 41 -9.30 -8.33 14.72
C THR A 41 -8.92 -7.74 13.37
N ILE A 42 -8.75 -8.59 12.36
CA ILE A 42 -8.34 -8.17 11.02
C ILE A 42 -9.47 -8.53 10.04
N HIS A 43 -10.06 -7.49 9.45
CA HIS A 43 -11.06 -7.63 8.41
C HIS A 43 -10.41 -7.56 7.02
N LEU A 44 -10.74 -8.51 6.15
CA LEU A 44 -10.29 -8.53 4.76
C LEU A 44 -11.47 -8.20 3.84
N VAL A 45 -11.47 -6.99 3.29
CA VAL A 45 -12.47 -6.53 2.32
C VAL A 45 -12.05 -6.96 0.92
N PHE A 46 -12.96 -7.61 0.21
CA PHE A 46 -12.80 -8.04 -1.18
C PHE A 46 -14.11 -7.80 -1.95
N ASP A 47 -14.12 -7.98 -3.27
CA ASP A 47 -15.35 -7.99 -4.06
C ASP A 47 -15.51 -9.35 -4.74
N SER A 48 -16.61 -10.05 -4.45
CA SER A 48 -16.88 -11.37 -5.00
C SER A 48 -17.10 -11.40 -6.51
N GLN A 49 -17.52 -10.30 -7.14
CA GLN A 49 -17.70 -10.22 -8.60
C GLN A 49 -16.38 -10.20 -9.37
N LEU A 50 -15.27 -9.86 -8.70
CA LEU A 50 -13.94 -9.86 -9.30
C LEU A 50 -13.30 -11.25 -9.33
N LEU A 51 -13.91 -12.26 -8.71
CA LEU A 51 -13.30 -13.57 -8.49
C LEU A 51 -14.11 -14.71 -9.14
N THR A 52 -13.41 -15.76 -9.56
CA THR A 52 -14.05 -17.03 -9.89
C THR A 52 -14.51 -17.77 -8.64
N PRO A 53 -15.49 -18.70 -8.73
CA PRO A 53 -15.92 -19.51 -7.59
C PRO A 53 -14.78 -20.25 -6.88
N ASN A 54 -13.80 -20.76 -7.64
CA ASN A 54 -12.63 -21.44 -7.08
C ASN A 54 -11.76 -20.49 -6.26
N SER A 55 -11.44 -19.31 -6.81
CA SER A 55 -10.65 -18.30 -6.10
C SER A 55 -11.37 -17.76 -4.86
N LEU A 56 -12.71 -17.64 -4.93
CA LEU A 56 -13.53 -17.26 -3.78
C LEU A 56 -13.48 -18.32 -2.67
N ASN A 57 -13.55 -19.61 -3.02
CA ASN A 57 -13.36 -20.69 -2.06
C ASN A 57 -11.96 -20.65 -1.43
N SER A 58 -10.91 -20.46 -2.23
CA SER A 58 -9.55 -20.30 -1.71
C SER A 58 -9.40 -19.10 -0.77
N LEU A 59 -10.07 -17.97 -1.05
CA LEU A 59 -10.10 -16.82 -0.15
C LEU A 59 -10.76 -17.17 1.18
N HIS A 60 -11.88 -17.89 1.17
CA HIS A 60 -12.57 -18.29 2.40
C HIS A 60 -11.76 -19.29 3.22
N GLU A 61 -11.10 -20.26 2.58
CA GLU A 61 -10.17 -21.18 3.24
C GLU A 61 -9.00 -20.42 3.87
N PHE A 62 -8.39 -19.48 3.12
CA PHE A 62 -7.32 -18.63 3.62
C PHE A 62 -7.75 -17.79 4.83
N CYS A 63 -8.94 -17.16 4.76
CA CYS A 63 -9.49 -16.40 5.87
C CYS A 63 -9.75 -17.27 7.10
N LYS A 64 -10.24 -18.50 6.91
CA LYS A 64 -10.49 -19.45 7.99
C LYS A 64 -9.19 -19.90 8.66
N GLU A 65 -8.19 -20.30 7.88
CA GLU A 65 -6.89 -20.77 8.39
C GLU A 65 -6.19 -19.70 9.25
N HIS A 66 -6.23 -18.44 8.82
CA HIS A 66 -5.50 -17.35 9.45
C HIS A 66 -6.38 -16.42 10.31
N GLN A 67 -7.64 -16.80 10.52
CA GLN A 67 -8.61 -16.07 11.34
C GLN A 67 -8.79 -14.60 10.90
N PHE A 68 -8.98 -14.40 9.60
CA PHE A 68 -9.41 -13.13 9.02
C PHE A 68 -10.92 -13.10 8.87
N ILE A 69 -11.53 -11.92 9.07
CA ILE A 69 -12.98 -11.74 8.89
C ILE A 69 -13.23 -11.21 7.47
N PRO A 70 -13.75 -12.03 6.54
CA PRO A 70 -13.99 -11.59 5.17
C PRO A 70 -15.20 -10.64 5.10
N ILE A 71 -15.08 -9.56 4.33
CA ILE A 71 -16.16 -8.62 4.03
C ILE A 71 -16.31 -8.52 2.51
N ASP A 72 -17.47 -8.89 1.98
CA ASP A 72 -17.78 -8.76 0.55
C ASP A 72 -18.36 -7.38 0.23
N ALA A 73 -17.55 -6.51 -0.37
CA ALA A 73 -17.91 -5.17 -0.80
C ALA A 73 -19.06 -5.16 -1.82
N HIS A 74 -19.28 -6.24 -2.56
CA HIS A 74 -20.43 -6.35 -3.46
C HIS A 74 -21.77 -6.33 -2.72
N ARG A 75 -21.79 -6.72 -1.44
CA ARG A 75 -23.00 -6.94 -0.64
C ARG A 75 -23.32 -5.82 0.35
N ILE A 76 -22.51 -4.77 0.41
CA ILE A 76 -22.68 -3.71 1.42
C ILE A 76 -23.74 -2.65 1.06
N ALA A 77 -24.32 -2.73 -0.14
CA ALA A 77 -25.27 -1.74 -0.66
C ALA A 77 -26.44 -1.43 0.29
N SER A 78 -26.99 -2.47 0.93
CA SER A 78 -28.11 -2.35 1.87
C SER A 78 -27.71 -1.80 3.24
N LEU A 79 -26.40 -1.71 3.53
CA LEU A 79 -25.86 -1.25 4.80
C LEU A 79 -25.46 0.23 4.78
N LEU A 80 -25.50 0.88 3.61
CA LEU A 80 -25.16 2.29 3.44
C LEU A 80 -26.22 3.18 4.07
N GLN A 81 -25.81 4.18 4.84
CA GLN A 81 -26.70 4.97 5.68
C GLN A 81 -27.04 6.33 5.09
N SER A 82 -26.08 6.95 4.39
CA SER A 82 -26.21 8.28 3.80
C SER A 82 -26.35 8.23 2.27
N ASP A 83 -26.86 9.31 1.68
CA ASP A 83 -26.96 9.42 0.23
C ASP A 83 -25.58 9.59 -0.43
N ASN A 84 -24.66 10.29 0.22
CA ASN A 84 -23.26 10.37 -0.22
C ASN A 84 -22.62 8.98 -0.34
N GLU A 85 -22.79 8.11 0.65
CA GLU A 85 -22.31 6.72 0.58
C GLU A 85 -22.92 5.97 -0.61
N LYS A 86 -24.21 6.13 -0.87
CA LYS A 86 -24.88 5.47 -2.01
C LYS A 86 -24.33 5.96 -3.35
N ILE A 87 -24.06 7.27 -3.49
CA ILE A 87 -23.48 7.86 -4.69
C ILE A 87 -22.04 7.37 -4.88
N LEU A 88 -21.23 7.40 -3.82
CA LEU A 88 -19.87 6.86 -3.86
C LEU A 88 -19.84 5.37 -4.20
N TYR A 89 -20.77 4.59 -3.65
CA TYR A 89 -20.88 3.18 -3.96
C TYR A 89 -21.27 2.92 -5.43
N LYS A 90 -22.04 3.83 -6.05
CA LYS A 90 -22.27 3.79 -7.50
C LYS A 90 -20.97 4.03 -8.27
N HIS A 91 -20.18 5.04 -7.90
CA HIS A 91 -18.87 5.27 -8.52
C HIS A 91 -17.91 4.10 -8.32
N TYR A 92 -17.88 3.49 -7.13
CA TYR A 92 -17.14 2.26 -6.87
C TYR A 92 -17.50 1.16 -7.88
N LYS A 93 -18.80 0.91 -8.11
CA LYS A 93 -19.26 -0.06 -9.12
C LYS A 93 -18.88 0.34 -10.55
N GLU A 94 -18.94 1.62 -10.87
CA GLU A 94 -18.51 2.15 -12.17
C GLU A 94 -17.02 1.91 -12.42
N GLU A 95 -16.16 2.13 -11.41
CA GLU A 95 -14.71 1.84 -11.50
C GLU A 95 -14.46 0.36 -11.80
N LEU A 96 -15.19 -0.56 -11.15
CA LEU A 96 -15.04 -2.00 -11.37
C LEU A 96 -15.56 -2.43 -12.75
N LEU A 97 -16.68 -1.87 -13.20
CA LEU A 97 -17.26 -2.18 -14.52
C LEU A 97 -16.33 -1.76 -15.66
N HIS A 98 -15.57 -0.68 -15.47
CA HIS A 98 -14.74 -0.07 -16.50
C HIS A 98 -13.24 -0.31 -16.32
N LEU A 99 -12.80 -1.38 -15.63
CA LEU A 99 -11.36 -1.67 -15.43
C LEU A 99 -10.54 -1.77 -16.72
N LYS A 100 -11.17 -2.05 -17.86
CA LYS A 100 -10.52 -2.07 -19.18
C LYS A 100 -10.53 -0.70 -19.89
N ASN A 101 -11.30 0.26 -19.38
CA ASN A 101 -11.55 1.55 -20.01
C ASN A 101 -11.66 2.69 -18.97
N GLY A 102 -10.57 2.98 -18.27
CA GLY A 102 -10.45 4.12 -17.34
C GLY A 102 -10.77 3.83 -15.87
N GLY A 103 -11.48 2.74 -15.59
CA GLY A 103 -11.74 2.27 -14.24
C GLY A 103 -10.46 1.87 -13.49
N ASN A 104 -10.40 2.14 -12.19
CA ASN A 104 -9.19 1.98 -11.40
C ASN A 104 -9.47 1.40 -10.00
N LEU A 105 -8.78 0.30 -9.67
CA LEU A 105 -8.91 -0.38 -8.38
C LEU A 105 -8.43 0.45 -7.18
N ALA A 106 -7.48 1.39 -7.39
CA ALA A 106 -7.05 2.30 -6.34
C ALA A 106 -8.17 3.29 -5.97
N VAL A 107 -8.85 3.85 -6.97
CA VAL A 107 -10.02 4.73 -6.77
C VAL A 107 -11.13 3.95 -6.07
N ALA A 108 -11.41 2.72 -6.52
CA ALA A 108 -12.38 1.85 -5.88
C ALA A 108 -12.02 1.56 -4.41
N SER A 109 -10.74 1.28 -4.12
CA SER A 109 -10.25 1.08 -2.75
C SER A 109 -10.38 2.33 -1.90
N ASP A 110 -9.95 3.49 -2.42
CA ASP A 110 -10.07 4.79 -1.75
C ASP A 110 -11.52 5.06 -1.35
N ILE A 111 -12.49 4.82 -2.25
CA ILE A 111 -13.92 4.98 -1.97
C ILE A 111 -14.36 4.07 -0.81
N LEU A 112 -14.02 2.78 -0.85
CA LEU A 112 -14.44 1.81 0.17
C LEU A 112 -14.01 2.21 1.58
N ARG A 113 -12.83 2.84 1.74
CA ARG A 113 -12.29 3.31 3.03
C ARG A 113 -13.20 4.34 3.71
N TRP A 114 -14.06 5.01 2.96
CA TRP A 114 -14.96 6.06 3.45
C TRP A 114 -16.43 5.64 3.52
N LEU A 115 -16.74 4.35 3.35
CA LEU A 115 -18.08 3.80 3.55
C LEU A 115 -18.23 3.21 4.96
N SER A 116 -19.31 3.52 5.65
CA SER A 116 -19.54 3.16 7.05
C SER A 116 -19.57 1.66 7.34
N PRO A 117 -20.00 0.77 6.43
CA PRO A 117 -19.84 -0.67 6.65
C PRO A 117 -18.36 -1.12 6.75
N ILE A 118 -17.44 -0.30 6.25
CA ILE A 118 -16.00 -0.56 6.18
C ILE A 118 -15.26 0.20 7.30
N PHE A 119 -15.32 1.55 7.34
CA PHE A 119 -14.52 2.31 8.30
C PHE A 119 -14.90 2.06 9.76
N ARG A 120 -16.13 1.59 10.04
CA ARG A 120 -16.55 1.22 11.40
C ARG A 120 -15.92 -0.09 11.90
N ARG A 121 -15.19 -0.81 11.05
CA ARG A 121 -14.57 -2.10 11.38
C ARG A 121 -13.18 -1.95 11.99
N GLY A 122 -12.56 -0.77 11.89
CA GLY A 122 -11.24 -0.50 12.45
C GLY A 122 -10.41 0.43 11.57
N THR A 123 -9.11 0.42 11.82
CA THR A 123 -8.12 1.21 11.10
C THR A 123 -7.86 0.59 9.73
N TYR A 124 -8.14 1.34 8.67
CA TYR A 124 -7.66 0.99 7.35
C TYR A 124 -6.14 1.14 7.30
N THR A 125 -5.44 0.17 6.69
CA THR A 125 -4.01 0.24 6.35
C THR A 125 -3.74 -0.45 5.01
N ASP A 126 -2.87 0.11 4.15
CA ASP A 126 -2.40 -0.61 2.95
C ASP A 126 -1.61 -1.88 3.34
N PHE A 127 -1.40 -2.79 2.37
CA PHE A 127 -0.73 -4.07 2.61
C PHE A 127 0.79 -3.94 2.79
N ASP A 128 1.42 -2.96 2.17
CA ASP A 128 2.87 -2.79 2.11
C ASP A 128 3.48 -2.15 3.37
N PHE A 129 2.67 -1.89 4.39
CA PHE A 129 3.12 -1.35 5.67
C PHE A 129 3.03 -2.38 6.80
N PRO A 130 4.14 -2.62 7.54
CA PRO A 130 4.10 -3.45 8.72
C PRO A 130 3.31 -2.74 9.83
N VAL A 131 2.46 -3.52 10.49
CA VAL A 131 1.63 -3.08 11.61
C VAL A 131 1.98 -3.93 12.82
N ASP A 132 2.41 -3.29 13.89
CA ASP A 132 2.76 -3.94 15.17
C ASP A 132 2.09 -3.18 16.33
N THR A 133 0.94 -3.70 16.75
CA THR A 133 0.12 -3.19 17.86
C THR A 133 0.33 -4.00 19.13
N SER A 134 1.22 -5.02 19.11
CA SER A 134 1.41 -5.96 20.21
C SER A 134 1.77 -5.30 21.55
N LYS A 135 2.39 -4.11 21.50
CA LYS A 135 2.79 -3.32 22.66
C LYS A 135 1.85 -2.15 22.97
N LEU A 136 0.81 -1.95 22.18
CA LEU A 136 -0.14 -0.85 22.39
C LEU A 136 -1.23 -1.25 23.39
N PRO A 137 -1.77 -0.29 24.16
CA PRO A 137 -2.93 -0.54 24.99
C PRO A 137 -4.18 -0.75 24.12
N LYS A 138 -5.18 -1.43 24.68
CA LYS A 138 -6.46 -1.72 24.00
C LYS A 138 -7.20 -0.45 23.55
N LEU A 139 -7.05 0.65 24.29
CA LEU A 139 -7.64 1.95 23.96
C LEU A 139 -6.60 3.05 24.16
N ILE A 140 -6.60 4.01 23.24
CA ILE A 140 -5.73 5.19 23.23
C ILE A 140 -6.63 6.41 23.21
N THR A 141 -6.39 7.35 24.11
CA THR A 141 -7.17 8.58 24.19
C THR A 141 -6.72 9.55 23.09
N THR A 142 -7.67 10.06 22.31
CA THR A 142 -7.41 11.01 21.22
C THR A 142 -8.24 12.29 21.36
N GLU A 143 -7.74 13.38 20.81
CA GLU A 143 -8.43 14.68 20.81
C GLU A 143 -9.42 14.81 19.67
N LYS A 144 -9.23 14.05 18.59
CA LYS A 144 -10.03 14.11 17.37
C LYS A 144 -10.74 12.77 17.08
N PRO A 145 -11.93 12.81 16.44
CA PRO A 145 -12.74 11.63 16.17
C PRO A 145 -12.32 10.89 14.89
N ILE A 146 -11.32 11.40 14.18
CA ILE A 146 -10.70 10.77 13.02
C ILE A 146 -9.19 10.92 13.12
N LEU A 147 -8.46 9.91 12.65
CA LEU A 147 -7.02 9.89 12.54
C LEU A 147 -6.59 9.53 11.12
N LEU A 148 -5.55 10.20 10.61
CA LEU A 148 -4.97 9.96 9.29
C LEU A 148 -3.43 9.94 9.36
N ASN A 149 -2.81 9.39 8.32
CA ASN A 149 -1.38 9.58 8.09
C ASN A 149 -1.10 11.02 7.67
N ILE A 150 -0.77 11.89 8.63
CA ILE A 150 -0.44 13.29 8.36
C ILE A 150 1.01 13.55 8.72
N GLY A 151 1.79 13.88 7.70
CA GLY A 151 3.07 14.56 7.81
C GLY A 151 2.95 16.04 7.48
N SER A 152 4.04 16.77 7.67
CA SER A 152 4.11 18.16 7.19
C SER A 152 5.52 18.60 6.85
N LEU A 153 5.60 19.56 5.93
CA LEU A 153 6.82 20.30 5.66
C LEU A 153 6.66 21.71 6.25
N LYS A 154 7.53 22.05 7.21
CA LYS A 154 7.54 23.37 7.84
C LYS A 154 8.36 24.36 7.02
N MET A 155 7.76 25.51 6.70
CA MET A 155 8.31 26.55 5.83
C MET A 155 8.14 27.91 6.48
N GLY A 156 8.98 28.20 7.48
CA GLY A 156 8.86 29.42 8.29
C GLY A 156 7.57 29.43 9.10
N LYS A 157 6.66 30.36 8.80
CA LYS A 157 5.34 30.47 9.45
C LYS A 157 4.25 29.65 8.76
N LYS A 158 4.55 29.04 7.62
CA LYS A 158 3.63 28.19 6.86
C LYS A 158 4.00 26.73 7.02
N GLU A 159 3.03 25.87 6.81
CA GLU A 159 3.16 24.44 6.93
C GLU A 159 2.41 23.77 5.78
N PHE A 160 3.13 23.01 4.97
CA PHE A 160 2.60 22.25 3.86
C PHE A 160 2.12 20.88 4.38
N ILE A 161 0.85 20.58 4.18
CA ILE A 161 0.18 19.40 4.70
C ILE A 161 0.41 18.22 3.76
N LEU A 162 0.79 17.08 4.32
CA LEU A 162 0.94 15.82 3.60
C LEU A 162 0.02 14.79 4.25
N ALA A 163 -1.26 14.81 3.88
CA ALA A 163 -2.25 13.87 4.39
C ALA A 163 -2.43 12.72 3.41
N ASN A 164 -1.90 11.56 3.76
CA ASN A 164 -2.07 10.32 3.01
C ASN A 164 -3.23 9.50 3.56
N ASN A 165 -3.82 8.69 2.68
CA ASN A 165 -4.94 7.80 2.99
C ASN A 165 -4.52 6.32 2.99
N ASP A 166 -3.23 6.06 3.14
CA ASP A 166 -2.61 4.75 3.32
C ASP A 166 -2.93 4.13 4.68
N PHE A 167 -3.24 4.96 5.68
CA PHE A 167 -4.02 4.52 6.84
C PHE A 167 -4.95 5.60 7.39
N VAL A 168 -6.16 5.17 7.76
CA VAL A 168 -7.26 6.02 8.21
C VAL A 168 -8.03 5.30 9.30
N ALA A 169 -8.34 5.98 10.41
CA ALA A 169 -9.22 5.48 11.46
C ALA A 169 -10.31 6.49 11.78
N VAL A 170 -11.56 6.07 11.71
CA VAL A 170 -12.70 6.82 12.25
C VAL A 170 -12.95 6.31 13.66
N VAL A 171 -12.52 7.08 14.65
CA VAL A 171 -12.59 6.75 16.08
C VAL A 171 -14.03 6.84 16.59
N ASP A 172 -14.75 7.90 16.19
CA ASP A 172 -16.15 8.11 16.51
C ASP A 172 -16.89 8.63 15.28
N ALA A 173 -17.72 7.77 14.67
CA ALA A 173 -18.41 8.09 13.43
C ALA A 173 -19.50 9.18 13.59
N VAL A 174 -20.06 9.35 14.78
CA VAL A 174 -21.08 10.37 15.03
C VAL A 174 -20.40 11.73 15.16
N ALA A 175 -19.31 11.80 15.92
CA ALA A 175 -18.55 13.02 16.10
C ALA A 175 -17.78 13.44 14.83
N ALA A 176 -17.27 12.49 14.04
CA ALA A 176 -16.55 12.74 12.79
C ALA A 176 -17.47 12.99 11.58
N LYS A 177 -18.80 13.11 11.77
CA LYS A 177 -19.76 13.16 10.67
C LYS A 177 -19.43 14.27 9.65
N ASN A 178 -19.08 15.46 10.13
CA ASN A 178 -18.79 16.60 9.26
C ASN A 178 -17.53 16.35 8.42
N GLU A 179 -16.48 15.80 9.01
CA GLU A 179 -15.24 15.43 8.32
C GLU A 179 -15.48 14.34 7.28
N ILE A 180 -16.27 13.32 7.63
CA ILE A 180 -16.67 12.24 6.72
C ILE A 180 -17.46 12.81 5.54
N ASP A 181 -18.48 13.63 5.81
CA ASP A 181 -19.33 14.22 4.78
C ASP A 181 -18.50 15.11 3.83
N ARG A 182 -17.55 15.90 4.36
CA ARG A 182 -16.63 16.71 3.55
C ARG A 182 -15.77 15.86 2.61
N VAL A 183 -15.19 14.76 3.11
CA VAL A 183 -14.40 13.84 2.27
C VAL A 183 -15.27 13.19 1.20
N GLN A 184 -16.43 12.66 1.59
CA GLN A 184 -17.31 11.97 0.68
C GLN A 184 -17.83 12.90 -0.42
N SER A 185 -18.34 14.09 -0.08
CA SER A 185 -18.79 15.08 -1.05
C SER A 185 -17.64 15.59 -1.93
N GLY A 186 -16.44 15.77 -1.37
CA GLY A 186 -15.25 16.13 -2.14
C GLY A 186 -14.89 15.07 -3.18
N PHE A 187 -14.96 13.79 -2.82
CA PHE A 187 -14.74 12.68 -3.76
C PHE A 187 -15.81 12.67 -4.85
N ILE A 188 -17.08 12.76 -4.49
CA ILE A 188 -18.20 12.80 -5.46
C ILE A 188 -17.98 13.93 -6.47
N ALA A 189 -17.64 15.13 -6.00
CA ALA A 189 -17.39 16.29 -6.87
C ALA A 189 -16.26 16.02 -7.87
N ARG A 190 -15.10 15.53 -7.41
CA ARG A 190 -13.95 15.25 -8.30
C ARG A 190 -14.13 14.03 -9.19
N LEU A 191 -14.91 13.05 -8.77
CA LEU A 191 -15.24 11.87 -9.58
C LEU A 191 -16.15 12.26 -10.74
N ALA A 192 -17.17 13.07 -10.46
CA ALA A 192 -18.13 13.57 -11.44
C ALA A 192 -17.51 14.60 -12.40
N HIS A 193 -16.69 15.50 -11.87
CA HIS A 193 -16.02 16.59 -12.59
C HIS A 193 -14.58 16.73 -12.12
N TYR A 194 -13.63 16.27 -12.94
CA TYR A 194 -12.23 16.35 -12.61
C TYR A 194 -11.69 17.75 -12.80
N ASP A 195 -11.09 18.28 -11.74
CA ASP A 195 -10.30 19.49 -11.77
C ASP A 195 -9.28 19.42 -10.63
N THR A 196 -8.30 20.31 -10.63
CA THR A 196 -7.35 20.47 -9.53
C THR A 196 -6.81 21.91 -9.52
N ASP A 197 -6.68 22.47 -8.32
CA ASP A 197 -6.11 23.79 -8.04
C ASP A 197 -4.83 23.68 -7.21
N PHE A 198 -4.29 22.45 -7.09
CA PHE A 198 -3.20 22.12 -6.19
C PHE A 198 -1.97 22.98 -6.43
N ILE A 199 -1.56 23.13 -7.70
CA ILE A 199 -0.37 23.88 -8.06
C ILE A 199 -0.60 25.36 -7.81
N GLU A 200 -1.74 25.90 -8.24
CA GLU A 200 -2.08 27.32 -8.15
C GLU A 200 -2.24 27.78 -6.70
N ARG A 201 -2.96 27.03 -5.85
CA ARG A 201 -3.12 27.38 -4.43
C ARG A 201 -1.80 27.23 -3.67
N THR A 202 -1.03 26.17 -3.95
CA THR A 202 0.29 25.98 -3.34
C THR A 202 1.24 27.13 -3.71
N GLU A 203 1.28 27.51 -4.99
CA GLU A 203 2.09 28.64 -5.44
C GLU A 203 1.65 29.95 -4.82
N THR A 204 0.34 30.20 -4.75
CA THR A 204 -0.21 31.43 -4.15
C THR A 204 0.18 31.58 -2.69
N GLU A 205 -0.01 30.53 -1.88
CA GLU A 205 0.31 30.54 -0.44
C GLU A 205 1.82 30.62 -0.17
N LEU A 206 2.65 29.96 -1.02
CA LEU A 206 4.09 29.90 -0.82
C LEU A 206 4.85 31.09 -1.43
N ASN A 207 4.37 31.68 -2.54
CA ASN A 207 5.00 32.85 -3.16
C ASN A 207 4.89 34.11 -2.30
N ALA A 208 3.90 34.17 -1.42
CA ALA A 208 3.69 35.31 -0.52
C ALA A 208 4.86 35.54 0.45
N ASN A 209 5.69 34.52 0.74
CA ASN A 209 6.73 34.61 1.77
C ASN A 209 8.01 33.85 1.37
N SER A 210 9.17 34.52 1.36
CA SER A 210 10.53 33.94 1.35
C SER A 210 11.13 33.37 0.04
N PHE A 211 12.44 33.63 -0.14
CA PHE A 211 13.32 33.09 -1.19
C PHE A 211 13.39 31.55 -1.18
N ILE A 212 13.34 30.94 0.00
CA ILE A 212 13.41 29.48 0.20
C ILE A 212 12.18 28.79 -0.41
N ASN A 213 11.01 29.41 -0.30
CA ASN A 213 9.75 28.88 -0.83
C ASN A 213 9.75 28.85 -2.36
N ARG A 214 10.32 29.87 -3.02
CA ARG A 214 10.50 29.88 -4.49
C ARG A 214 11.44 28.77 -4.96
N TYR A 215 12.46 28.44 -4.18
CA TYR A 215 13.39 27.36 -4.50
C TYR A 215 12.70 25.99 -4.36
N LEU A 216 11.84 25.82 -3.34
CA LEU A 216 11.01 24.63 -3.17
C LEU A 216 9.98 24.43 -4.29
N LEU A 217 9.31 25.50 -4.71
CA LEU A 217 8.39 25.45 -5.86
C LEU A 217 9.12 25.01 -7.13
N LYS A 218 10.35 25.49 -7.37
CA LYS A 218 11.19 25.01 -8.47
C LYS A 218 11.52 23.51 -8.34
N PHE A 219 11.70 23.00 -7.13
CA PHE A 219 11.94 21.58 -6.89
C PHE A 219 10.70 20.71 -7.09
N MET A 220 9.54 21.12 -6.57
CA MET A 220 8.28 20.44 -6.83
C MET A 220 8.01 20.39 -8.34
N LYS A 221 8.26 21.47 -9.07
CA LYS A 221 8.17 21.52 -10.54
C LYS A 221 9.15 20.57 -11.26
N ASN A 222 10.27 20.20 -10.64
CA ASN A 222 11.23 19.23 -11.19
C ASN A 222 10.80 17.77 -10.98
N ARG A 223 9.79 17.52 -10.13
CA ARG A 223 9.18 16.20 -9.96
C ARG A 223 8.20 15.95 -11.11
N SER A 224 8.27 14.75 -11.69
CA SER A 224 7.38 14.37 -12.78
C SER A 224 5.92 14.42 -12.34
N GLU A 225 5.55 13.93 -11.16
CA GLU A 225 4.15 13.95 -10.71
C GLU A 225 3.54 15.36 -10.64
N SER A 226 4.23 16.36 -10.10
CA SER A 226 3.69 17.74 -10.05
C SER A 226 3.51 18.34 -11.44
N LEU A 227 4.38 18.01 -12.40
CA LEU A 227 4.22 18.43 -13.79
C LEU A 227 2.95 17.83 -14.42
N TYR A 228 2.67 16.54 -14.17
CA TYR A 228 1.51 15.88 -14.76
C TYR A 228 0.20 16.19 -14.04
N ILE A 229 0.23 16.64 -12.78
CA ILE A 229 -0.93 17.27 -12.13
C ILE A 229 -1.31 18.58 -12.85
N ALA A 230 -0.33 19.41 -13.20
CA ALA A 230 -0.61 20.63 -13.97
C ALA A 230 -1.14 20.27 -15.37
N LYS A 231 -0.48 19.35 -16.08
CA LYS A 231 -0.91 18.93 -17.42
C LYS A 231 -2.27 18.23 -17.45
N SER A 232 -2.64 17.49 -16.39
CA SER A 232 -3.90 16.74 -16.37
C SER A 232 -5.12 17.65 -16.32
N LYS A 233 -4.98 18.87 -15.79
CA LYS A 233 -6.02 19.90 -15.80
C LYS A 233 -6.36 20.39 -17.20
N ASP A 234 -5.36 20.45 -18.08
CA ASP A 234 -5.52 20.97 -19.45
C ASP A 234 -6.02 19.90 -20.44
N ILE A 235 -6.42 18.71 -19.97
CA ILE A 235 -6.94 17.66 -20.84
C ILE A 235 -8.35 18.03 -21.31
N THR A 236 -8.47 18.37 -22.59
CA THR A 236 -9.78 18.61 -23.23
C THR A 236 -10.30 17.32 -23.87
N LEU A 237 -11.45 16.83 -23.37
CA LEU A 237 -12.12 15.66 -23.94
C LEU A 237 -12.97 16.03 -25.16
N PRO A 238 -13.08 15.15 -26.18
CA PRO A 238 -13.93 15.38 -27.34
C PRO A 238 -15.43 15.50 -27.00
N ASP A 239 -15.90 14.75 -26.00
CA ASP A 239 -17.34 14.55 -25.73
C ASP A 239 -17.91 15.43 -24.60
N THR A 240 -17.28 16.56 -24.26
CA THR A 240 -17.67 17.54 -23.20
C THR A 240 -17.80 17.02 -21.76
N SER A 241 -17.83 15.71 -21.55
CA SER A 241 -17.92 15.10 -20.23
C SER A 241 -16.55 15.02 -19.59
N ASP A 242 -16.39 15.55 -18.39
CA ASP A 242 -15.13 15.78 -17.69
C ASP A 242 -14.98 14.91 -16.43
N SER A 243 -15.70 13.78 -16.37
CA SER A 243 -15.56 12.85 -15.27
C SER A 243 -14.16 12.24 -15.24
N SER A 244 -13.65 12.03 -14.03
CA SER A 244 -12.28 11.51 -13.87
C SER A 244 -12.08 10.15 -14.54
N LEU A 245 -13.11 9.30 -14.57
CA LEU A 245 -13.09 8.00 -15.25
C LEU A 245 -12.89 8.17 -16.76
N LYS A 246 -13.62 9.10 -17.40
CA LYS A 246 -13.50 9.35 -18.84
C LYS A 246 -12.15 9.96 -19.20
N ILE A 247 -11.62 10.86 -18.37
CA ILE A 247 -10.28 11.40 -18.58
C ILE A 247 -9.23 10.28 -18.51
N ARG A 248 -9.31 9.39 -17.52
CA ARG A 248 -8.42 8.22 -17.44
C ARG A 248 -8.60 7.27 -18.64
N ALA A 249 -9.82 7.09 -19.12
CA ALA A 249 -10.11 6.29 -20.32
C ALA A 249 -9.42 6.87 -21.57
N TYR A 250 -9.61 8.18 -21.80
CA TYR A 250 -8.98 8.90 -22.90
C TYR A 250 -7.45 8.87 -22.83
N ILE A 251 -6.87 9.08 -21.64
CA ILE A 251 -5.42 9.00 -21.46
C ILE A 251 -4.91 7.58 -21.74
N ASN A 252 -5.63 6.53 -21.32
CA ASN A 252 -5.25 5.16 -21.66
C ASN A 252 -5.24 4.92 -23.17
N GLU A 253 -6.25 5.43 -23.87
CA GLU A 253 -6.35 5.33 -25.32
C GLU A 253 -5.21 6.07 -26.03
N VAL A 254 -5.03 7.36 -25.73
CA VAL A 254 -4.00 8.22 -26.35
C VAL A 254 -2.60 7.68 -26.09
N MET A 255 -2.32 7.21 -24.88
CA MET A 255 -0.97 6.77 -24.50
C MET A 255 -0.66 5.32 -24.92
N THR A 256 -1.59 4.62 -25.57
CA THR A 256 -1.34 3.26 -26.11
C THR A 256 -1.30 3.22 -27.64
N ASP A 257 -1.70 4.29 -28.32
CA ASP A 257 -1.61 4.45 -29.76
C ASP A 257 -0.58 5.52 -30.12
N ARG A 258 0.40 5.19 -30.98
CA ARG A 258 1.50 6.09 -31.34
C ARG A 258 1.02 7.36 -32.05
N ASN A 259 0.08 7.22 -32.97
CA ASN A 259 -0.39 8.36 -33.77
C ASN A 259 -1.20 9.30 -32.89
N LYS A 260 -2.12 8.76 -32.07
CA LYS A 260 -2.88 9.54 -31.10
C LYS A 260 -1.98 10.23 -30.08
N TYR A 261 -0.93 9.55 -29.59
CA TYR A 261 0.05 10.15 -28.69
C TYR A 261 0.78 11.34 -29.31
N LEU A 262 1.20 11.22 -30.57
CA LEU A 262 1.89 12.30 -31.28
C LEU A 262 0.94 13.46 -31.58
N ASP A 263 -0.30 13.17 -31.99
CA ASP A 263 -1.32 14.18 -32.23
C ASP A 263 -1.71 14.92 -30.93
N PHE A 264 -1.86 14.20 -29.82
CA PHE A 264 -2.10 14.78 -28.49
C PHE A 264 -0.98 15.72 -28.05
N ASN A 265 0.27 15.44 -28.44
CA ASN A 265 1.42 16.25 -28.08
C ASN A 265 1.68 17.42 -29.04
N LYS A 266 0.89 17.61 -30.11
CA LYS A 266 1.08 18.72 -31.05
C LYS A 266 0.80 20.07 -30.37
N ASN A 267 1.68 21.04 -30.62
CA ASN A 267 1.45 22.43 -30.23
C ASN A 267 0.63 23.21 -31.26
N SER A 268 0.54 22.70 -32.50
CA SER A 268 -0.28 23.28 -33.57
C SER A 268 -0.70 22.22 -34.57
N ALA A 269 -1.79 22.47 -35.30
CA ALA A 269 -2.31 21.53 -36.30
C ALA A 269 -1.32 21.18 -37.43
N HIS A 270 -0.33 22.06 -37.68
CA HIS A 270 0.65 21.91 -38.75
C HIS A 270 1.95 21.20 -38.31
N GLU A 271 2.15 20.98 -37.01
CA GLU A 271 3.34 20.29 -36.51
C GLU A 271 3.34 18.83 -36.99
N THR A 272 4.42 18.41 -37.65
CA THR A 272 4.58 17.04 -38.12
C THR A 272 4.95 16.09 -36.97
N HIS A 273 4.68 14.80 -37.13
CA HIS A 273 5.05 13.77 -36.13
C HIS A 273 6.56 13.70 -35.86
N GLU A 274 7.39 14.00 -36.86
CA GLU A 274 8.85 14.06 -36.71
C GLU A 274 9.27 15.27 -35.85
N GLU A 275 8.68 16.44 -36.09
CA GLU A 275 8.92 17.65 -35.29
C GLU A 275 8.49 17.46 -33.83
N VAL A 276 7.31 16.86 -33.61
CA VAL A 276 6.83 16.49 -32.26
C VAL A 276 7.85 15.58 -31.57
N THR A 277 8.30 14.51 -32.26
CA THR A 277 9.26 13.55 -31.69
C THR A 277 10.58 14.22 -31.31
N LYS A 278 11.11 15.08 -32.18
CA LYS A 278 12.34 15.84 -31.95
C LYS A 278 12.20 16.80 -30.76
N ARG A 279 11.05 17.48 -30.64
CA ARG A 279 10.75 18.36 -29.51
C ARG A 279 10.63 17.60 -28.20
N LEU A 280 9.87 16.49 -28.17
CA LEU A 280 9.75 15.64 -26.99
C LEU A 280 11.12 15.13 -26.50
N ARG A 281 12.02 14.77 -27.43
CA ARG A 281 13.40 14.36 -27.10
C ARG A 281 14.18 15.51 -26.46
N LYS A 282 14.08 16.73 -27.01
CA LYS A 282 14.72 17.92 -26.46
C LYS A 282 14.17 18.27 -25.07
N ASP A 283 12.86 18.14 -24.87
CA ASP A 283 12.22 18.42 -23.59
C ASP A 283 12.60 17.39 -22.52
N LEU A 284 12.71 16.10 -22.89
CA LEU A 284 13.23 15.09 -21.97
C LEU A 284 14.71 15.34 -21.65
N GLN A 285 15.53 15.74 -22.62
CA GLN A 285 16.94 16.08 -22.41
C GLN A 285 17.10 17.26 -21.44
N ARG A 286 16.23 18.28 -21.50
CA ARG A 286 16.23 19.42 -20.58
C ARG A 286 15.97 19.03 -19.12
N GLN A 287 15.37 17.87 -18.86
CA GLN A 287 15.18 17.37 -17.50
C GLN A 287 16.47 16.84 -16.86
N LEU A 288 17.52 16.58 -17.65
CA LEU A 288 18.83 16.15 -17.14
C LEU A 288 19.59 17.34 -16.56
N ASN A 289 19.36 17.62 -15.27
CA ASN A 289 20.04 18.68 -14.53
C ASN A 289 20.71 18.15 -13.25
N LEU A 290 21.49 19.00 -12.59
CA LEU A 290 22.23 18.63 -11.37
C LEU A 290 21.31 18.12 -10.25
N ILE A 291 20.12 18.70 -10.10
CA ILE A 291 19.15 18.28 -9.08
C ILE A 291 18.65 16.87 -9.39
N LYS A 292 18.29 16.60 -10.65
CA LYS A 292 17.87 15.29 -11.13
C LYS A 292 18.96 14.24 -10.92
N TYR A 293 20.23 14.60 -11.16
CA TYR A 293 21.37 13.72 -10.91
C TYR A 293 21.55 13.41 -9.41
N LEU A 294 21.52 14.43 -8.55
CA LEU A 294 21.80 14.27 -7.11
C LEU A 294 20.67 13.56 -6.35
N PHE A 295 19.41 13.85 -6.69
CA PHE A 295 18.25 13.38 -5.90
C PHE A 295 17.38 12.35 -6.63
N PHE A 296 17.52 12.20 -7.94
CA PHE A 296 16.70 11.31 -8.77
C PHE A 296 17.57 10.47 -9.73
N ASN A 297 18.71 10.00 -9.21
CA ASN A 297 19.82 9.45 -9.99
C ASN A 297 19.41 8.30 -10.95
N LYS A 298 18.56 7.37 -10.51
CA LYS A 298 18.09 6.29 -11.38
C LYS A 298 17.24 6.80 -12.55
N GLU A 299 16.36 7.76 -12.29
CA GLU A 299 15.57 8.39 -13.35
C GLU A 299 16.48 9.16 -14.31
N TYR A 300 17.48 9.87 -13.80
CA TYR A 300 18.50 10.54 -14.60
C TYR A 300 19.20 9.57 -15.57
N PHE A 301 19.69 8.43 -15.06
CA PHE A 301 20.33 7.42 -15.91
C PHE A 301 19.36 6.74 -16.87
N SER A 302 18.12 6.48 -16.45
CA SER A 302 17.09 5.93 -17.33
C SER A 302 16.78 6.88 -18.50
N ILE A 303 16.66 8.19 -18.23
CA ILE A 303 16.49 9.22 -19.25
C ILE A 303 17.70 9.24 -20.19
N LYS A 304 18.93 9.22 -19.66
CA LYS A 304 20.14 9.20 -20.50
C LYS A 304 20.15 8.00 -21.44
N GLN A 305 19.85 6.81 -20.93
CA GLN A 305 19.82 5.58 -21.74
C GLN A 305 18.74 5.60 -22.82
N ILE A 306 17.56 6.17 -22.56
CA ILE A 306 16.50 6.20 -23.56
C ILE A 306 16.73 7.25 -24.65
N LEU A 307 17.38 8.38 -24.31
CA LEU A 307 17.77 9.42 -25.27
C LEU A 307 18.79 8.93 -26.32
N GLU A 308 19.46 7.81 -26.07
CA GLU A 308 20.38 7.15 -27.02
C GLU A 308 19.67 6.12 -27.91
N ARG A 309 18.38 5.81 -27.66
CA ARG A 309 17.62 4.83 -28.45
C ARG A 309 16.94 5.49 -29.65
N ASN A 310 16.60 4.65 -30.64
CA ASN A 310 15.79 5.04 -31.80
C ASN A 310 14.39 5.54 -31.39
N ASP A 311 13.71 6.22 -32.30
CA ASP A 311 12.44 6.89 -32.02
C ASP A 311 11.34 5.93 -31.57
N ASP A 312 11.29 4.72 -32.10
CA ASP A 312 10.29 3.73 -31.71
C ASP A 312 10.43 3.33 -30.23
N LYS A 313 11.66 3.04 -29.78
CA LYS A 313 11.92 2.70 -28.38
C LYS A 313 11.73 3.91 -27.48
N PHE A 314 12.16 5.09 -27.93
CA PHE A 314 12.02 6.35 -27.21
C PHE A 314 10.54 6.70 -26.97
N LEU A 315 9.72 6.69 -28.02
CA LEU A 315 8.28 6.96 -27.93
C LEU A 315 7.57 5.90 -27.08
N SER A 316 7.88 4.61 -27.26
CA SER A 316 7.32 3.54 -26.43
C SER A 316 7.66 3.69 -24.95
N PHE A 317 8.83 4.24 -24.62
CA PHE A 317 9.18 4.57 -23.25
C PHE A 317 8.37 5.76 -22.74
N LEU A 318 8.34 6.87 -23.48
CA LEU A 318 7.60 8.06 -23.09
C LEU A 318 6.12 7.77 -22.90
N MET A 319 5.45 7.18 -23.89
CA MET A 319 4.04 6.78 -23.83
C MET A 319 3.72 6.01 -22.55
N ARG A 320 4.55 5.02 -22.17
CA ARG A 320 4.35 4.26 -20.94
C ARG A 320 4.56 5.10 -19.68
N LYS A 321 5.62 5.92 -19.66
CA LYS A 321 5.95 6.79 -18.52
C LYS A 321 4.88 7.87 -18.31
N GLU A 322 4.49 8.56 -19.38
CA GLU A 322 3.45 9.60 -19.35
C GLU A 322 2.10 9.02 -18.92
N ARG A 323 1.71 7.85 -19.45
CA ARG A 323 0.49 7.17 -19.01
C ARG A 323 0.46 6.95 -17.51
N ASP A 324 1.49 6.33 -16.96
CA ASP A 324 1.54 6.02 -15.53
C ASP A 324 1.51 7.33 -14.70
N LEU A 325 2.20 8.40 -15.15
CA LEU A 325 2.19 9.71 -14.48
C LEU A 325 0.85 10.44 -14.55
N TYR A 326 0.16 10.44 -15.69
CA TYR A 326 -1.18 11.04 -15.80
C TYR A 326 -2.19 10.27 -14.95
N LEU A 327 -2.22 8.94 -15.05
CA LEU A 327 -3.12 8.12 -14.23
C LEU A 327 -2.88 8.35 -12.74
N LYS A 328 -1.61 8.40 -12.32
CA LYS A 328 -1.21 8.74 -10.96
C LYS A 328 -1.74 10.10 -10.53
N SER A 329 -1.47 11.13 -11.32
CA SER A 329 -1.86 12.52 -11.05
C SER A 329 -3.37 12.70 -10.93
N ILE A 330 -4.14 12.04 -11.81
CA ILE A 330 -5.61 12.09 -11.77
C ILE A 330 -6.11 11.43 -10.48
N VAL A 331 -5.66 10.22 -10.16
CA VAL A 331 -6.12 9.48 -8.96
C VAL A 331 -5.81 10.22 -7.67
N VAL A 332 -4.59 10.75 -7.51
CA VAL A 332 -4.22 11.47 -6.27
C VAL A 332 -5.03 12.75 -6.07
N CYS A 333 -5.51 13.37 -7.16
CA CYS A 333 -6.36 14.57 -7.14
C CYS A 333 -7.86 14.26 -7.09
N THR A 334 -8.28 13.00 -7.26
CA THR A 334 -9.71 12.62 -7.20
C THR A 334 -10.11 11.97 -5.89
N THR A 335 -9.33 11.01 -5.43
CA THR A 335 -9.64 10.20 -4.24
C THR A 335 -8.44 9.97 -3.34
N GLY A 336 -7.25 10.33 -3.81
CA GLY A 336 -6.01 10.17 -3.06
C GLY A 336 -5.66 11.36 -2.17
N PRO A 337 -4.38 11.44 -1.76
CA PRO A 337 -3.88 12.36 -0.72
C PRO A 337 -4.18 13.85 -0.95
N ILE A 338 -4.10 14.33 -2.19
CA ILE A 338 -4.35 15.75 -2.51
C ILE A 338 -5.81 16.06 -2.27
N GLN A 339 -6.73 15.22 -2.75
CA GLN A 339 -8.16 15.47 -2.53
C GLN A 339 -8.56 15.32 -1.06
N ILE A 340 -7.95 14.40 -0.32
CA ILE A 340 -8.16 14.32 1.14
C ILE A 340 -7.75 15.61 1.84
N SER A 341 -6.57 16.13 1.51
CA SER A 341 -6.07 17.38 2.08
C SER A 341 -7.01 18.54 1.77
N ASN A 342 -7.43 18.67 0.50
CA ASN A 342 -8.38 19.69 0.08
C ASN A 342 -9.73 19.56 0.81
N ALA A 343 -10.30 18.36 0.86
CA ALA A 343 -11.61 18.13 1.45
C ALA A 343 -11.63 18.41 2.96
N LEU A 344 -10.61 17.97 3.71
CA LEU A 344 -10.55 18.11 5.17
C LEU A 344 -10.05 19.47 5.64
N PHE A 345 -9.11 20.09 4.93
CA PHE A 345 -8.40 21.28 5.41
C PHE A 345 -8.70 22.54 4.60
N ASP A 346 -9.44 22.42 3.49
CA ASP A 346 -9.66 23.49 2.52
C ASP A 346 -8.35 24.12 2.03
N GLY A 347 -7.39 23.26 1.71
CA GLY A 347 -6.10 23.66 1.17
C GLY A 347 -4.99 22.67 1.48
N TYR A 348 -3.80 23.04 1.03
CA TYR A 348 -2.58 22.21 1.11
C TYR A 348 -1.49 22.88 1.95
N VAL A 349 -1.61 24.18 2.18
CA VAL A 349 -0.67 25.00 2.95
C VAL A 349 -1.47 25.85 3.94
N VAL A 350 -1.05 25.83 5.20
CA VAL A 350 -1.71 26.59 6.28
C VAL A 350 -0.66 27.31 7.13
N ASP A 351 -1.11 28.18 8.02
CA ASP A 351 -0.22 28.74 9.05
C ASP A 351 0.18 27.66 10.07
N ALA A 352 1.43 27.68 10.52
CA ALA A 352 1.98 26.67 11.43
C ALA A 352 1.20 26.60 12.77
N GLU A 353 0.67 27.72 13.26
CA GLU A 353 -0.18 27.72 14.45
C GLU A 353 -1.51 27.00 14.21
N LYS A 354 -2.13 27.23 13.05
CA LYS A 354 -3.35 26.52 12.64
C LYS A 354 -3.06 25.04 12.49
N PHE A 355 -1.94 24.68 11.88
CA PHE A 355 -1.51 23.29 11.75
C PHE A 355 -1.41 22.59 13.11
N ILE A 356 -0.67 23.16 14.07
CA ILE A 356 -0.46 22.58 15.40
C ILE A 356 -1.79 22.41 16.16
N LYS A 357 -2.69 23.39 16.08
CA LYS A 357 -3.93 23.39 16.87
C LYS A 357 -5.05 22.54 16.25
N GLU A 358 -5.17 22.55 14.92
CA GLU A 358 -6.34 21.99 14.24
C GLU A 358 -6.04 20.70 13.48
N ILE A 359 -4.85 20.57 12.90
CA ILE A 359 -4.51 19.50 11.95
C ILE A 359 -3.64 18.42 12.59
N GLN A 360 -2.58 18.81 13.31
CA GLN A 360 -1.69 17.89 13.99
C GLN A 360 -2.43 16.88 14.90
N PRO A 361 -3.49 17.26 15.65
CA PRO A 361 -4.23 16.31 16.48
C PRO A 361 -5.03 15.25 15.70
N LEU A 362 -5.16 15.39 14.38
CA LEU A 362 -5.71 14.37 13.48
C LEU A 362 -4.64 13.36 13.01
N SER A 363 -3.36 13.60 13.31
CA SER A 363 -2.27 12.73 12.86
C SER A 363 -2.05 11.57 13.83
N PHE A 364 -1.85 10.35 13.30
CA PHE A 364 -1.31 9.23 14.09
C PHE A 364 0.03 9.61 14.76
N ASN A 365 0.85 10.42 14.08
CA ASN A 365 2.19 10.81 14.55
C ASN A 365 2.13 11.63 15.85
N HIS A 366 1.03 12.37 16.05
CA HIS A 366 0.84 13.18 17.26
C HIS A 366 0.72 12.33 18.53
N TYR A 367 0.18 11.11 18.40
CA TYR A 367 -0.04 10.17 19.50
C TYR A 367 1.07 9.12 19.63
N GLY A 368 2.17 9.26 18.88
CA GLY A 368 3.26 8.27 18.88
C GLY A 368 2.94 6.96 18.14
N LEU A 369 1.88 6.92 17.33
CA LEU A 369 1.42 5.69 16.68
C LEU A 369 2.21 5.30 15.44
N GLN A 370 3.08 6.17 14.93
CA GLN A 370 3.97 5.89 13.79
C GLN A 370 4.89 4.68 14.00
N TYR A 371 5.16 4.30 15.26
CA TYR A 371 5.99 3.13 15.57
C TYR A 371 5.24 1.81 15.42
N ALA A 372 3.90 1.85 15.55
CA ALA A 372 3.02 0.72 15.33
C ALA A 372 2.52 0.67 13.88
N PHE A 373 2.23 1.83 13.28
CA PHE A 373 1.79 1.97 11.90
C PHE A 373 2.92 2.57 11.06
N ARG A 374 3.86 1.71 10.64
CA ARG A 374 5.12 2.15 10.03
C ARG A 374 4.96 2.37 8.53
N SER A 375 4.58 3.58 8.13
CA SER A 375 4.57 3.97 6.72
C SER A 375 5.86 4.67 6.30
N ASN A 376 6.58 4.05 5.36
CA ASN A 376 7.66 4.71 4.64
C ASN A 376 7.12 5.78 3.68
N ASN A 377 5.81 5.77 3.36
CA ASN A 377 5.12 6.79 2.59
C ASN A 377 4.64 7.95 3.47
N SER A 378 5.31 8.24 4.57
CA SER A 378 4.99 9.39 5.42
C SER A 378 6.22 10.25 5.63
N LEU A 379 6.00 11.55 5.76
CA LEU A 379 7.01 12.45 6.32
C LEU A 379 6.67 12.69 7.79
N PRO A 380 7.67 12.83 8.67
CA PRO A 380 7.43 13.29 10.03
C PRO A 380 6.69 14.65 10.04
N LEU A 381 6.07 14.95 11.17
CA LEU A 381 5.54 16.29 11.41
C LEU A 381 6.70 17.29 11.51
N HIS A 382 6.50 18.49 10.96
CA HIS A 382 7.47 19.59 10.96
C HIS A 382 8.78 19.29 10.22
N GLU A 383 8.75 18.41 9.21
CA GLU A 383 9.93 18.06 8.43
C GLU A 383 10.47 19.30 7.68
N ASN A 384 11.76 19.30 7.36
CA ASN A 384 12.39 20.34 6.58
C ASN A 384 12.53 19.97 5.10
N VAL A 385 12.94 20.95 4.28
CA VAL A 385 13.08 20.79 2.83
C VAL A 385 14.03 19.65 2.45
N LEU A 386 15.12 19.45 3.20
CA LEU A 386 16.08 18.40 2.91
C LEU A 386 15.51 17.01 3.20
N GLY A 387 14.75 16.86 4.29
CA GLY A 387 13.99 15.64 4.59
C GLY A 387 12.99 15.32 3.48
N MET A 388 12.27 16.34 3.00
CA MET A 388 11.36 16.19 1.87
C MET A 388 12.08 15.78 0.58
N LEU A 389 13.25 16.35 0.26
CA LEU A 389 14.02 15.95 -0.92
C LEU A 389 14.46 14.49 -0.86
N LYS A 390 14.89 14.01 0.31
CA LYS A 390 15.24 12.60 0.50
C LYS A 390 14.03 11.69 0.30
N PHE A 391 12.88 12.07 0.85
CA PHE A 391 11.63 11.33 0.70
C PHE A 391 11.16 11.29 -0.76
N LEU A 392 11.19 12.43 -1.46
CA LEU A 392 10.78 12.53 -2.87
C LEU A 392 11.72 11.78 -3.82
N GLY A 393 12.99 11.62 -3.46
CA GLY A 393 13.99 10.91 -4.28
C GLY A 393 13.88 9.39 -4.25
N VAL A 394 13.00 8.82 -3.41
CA VAL A 394 12.80 7.37 -3.33
C VAL A 394 11.97 6.87 -4.51
N GLU A 395 12.28 5.66 -4.98
CA GLU A 395 11.66 5.06 -6.17
C GLU A 395 10.17 4.73 -6.01
N GLU A 396 9.46 4.78 -7.15
CA GLU A 396 8.09 4.31 -7.27
C GLU A 396 7.99 2.80 -6.96
N GLY A 397 7.03 2.41 -6.11
CA GLY A 397 6.89 1.03 -5.64
C GLY A 397 7.88 0.62 -4.53
N VAL A 398 8.71 1.56 -4.04
CA VAL A 398 9.48 1.41 -2.79
C VAL A 398 8.74 2.05 -1.62
N LEU A 399 8.12 3.21 -1.82
CA LEU A 399 7.37 3.89 -0.76
C LEU A 399 5.89 3.51 -0.71
N ASN A 400 5.25 3.22 -1.84
CA ASN A 400 3.79 3.12 -1.94
C ASN A 400 3.30 1.95 -2.83
N ASP A 401 2.11 1.42 -2.54
CA ASP A 401 1.45 0.43 -3.39
C ASP A 401 1.08 1.06 -4.74
N SER A 402 1.89 0.74 -5.74
CA SER A 402 1.70 1.16 -7.13
C SER A 402 1.21 0.01 -8.01
N SER A 403 0.69 -1.09 -7.42
CA SER A 403 0.24 -2.30 -8.14
C SER A 403 -0.94 -2.06 -9.09
N TRP A 404 -1.57 -0.89 -9.05
CA TRP A 404 -2.59 -0.47 -9.99
C TRP A 404 -2.00 0.21 -11.25
N LEU A 405 -0.74 0.68 -11.19
CA LEU A 405 0.05 1.16 -12.32
C LEU A 405 0.79 0.01 -13.02
N ASN A 406 1.16 0.19 -14.29
CA ASN A 406 1.85 -0.86 -15.04
C ASN A 406 3.29 -1.08 -14.55
N SER A 407 4.00 -0.02 -14.17
CA SER A 407 5.30 -0.09 -13.51
C SER A 407 5.24 -0.95 -12.23
N GLY A 408 4.29 -0.66 -11.34
CA GLY A 408 4.12 -1.39 -10.08
C GLY A 408 3.69 -2.84 -10.26
N LYS A 409 2.79 -3.16 -11.21
CA LYS A 409 2.44 -4.56 -11.54
C LYS A 409 3.66 -5.40 -11.94
N LYS A 410 4.57 -4.82 -12.73
CA LYS A 410 5.81 -5.52 -13.14
C LYS A 410 6.73 -5.77 -11.95
N LEU A 411 6.89 -4.77 -11.08
CA LEU A 411 7.69 -4.89 -9.87
C LEU A 411 7.14 -5.99 -8.95
N GLN A 412 5.84 -5.95 -8.66
CA GLN A 412 5.15 -6.95 -7.84
C GLN A 412 5.22 -8.35 -8.45
N SER A 413 5.06 -8.48 -9.78
CA SER A 413 5.23 -9.76 -10.48
C SER A 413 6.64 -10.33 -10.31
N SER A 414 7.67 -9.48 -10.38
CA SER A 414 9.05 -9.91 -10.19
C SER A 414 9.32 -10.41 -8.76
N ARG A 415 8.82 -9.70 -7.75
CA ARG A 415 8.90 -10.11 -6.34
C ARG A 415 8.13 -11.40 -6.08
N THR A 416 6.90 -11.48 -6.60
CA THR A 416 6.05 -12.67 -6.50
C THR A 416 6.74 -13.90 -7.09
N LYS A 417 7.46 -13.79 -8.22
CA LYS A 417 8.21 -14.93 -8.79
C LYS A 417 9.27 -15.46 -7.83
N LEU A 418 10.02 -14.58 -7.17
CA LEU A 418 11.03 -14.96 -6.18
C LEU A 418 10.38 -15.64 -4.96
N LEU A 419 9.30 -15.07 -4.45
CA LEU A 419 8.53 -15.62 -3.33
C LEU A 419 7.94 -16.99 -3.66
N THR A 420 7.40 -17.17 -4.86
CA THR A 420 6.86 -18.48 -5.31
C THR A 420 7.97 -19.52 -5.44
N ALA A 421 9.16 -19.14 -5.92
CA ALA A 421 10.30 -20.06 -5.96
C ALA A 421 10.71 -20.50 -4.55
N ARG A 422 10.79 -19.56 -3.61
CA ARG A 422 11.08 -19.84 -2.20
C ARG A 422 10.00 -20.71 -1.53
N GLN A 423 8.72 -20.41 -1.77
CA GLN A 423 7.60 -21.21 -1.28
C GLN A 423 7.69 -22.67 -1.75
N LYS A 424 8.00 -22.89 -3.03
CA LYS A 424 8.17 -24.23 -3.60
C LYS A 424 9.37 -24.96 -3.00
N GLU A 425 10.50 -24.27 -2.84
CA GLU A 425 11.69 -24.82 -2.18
C GLU A 425 11.35 -25.28 -0.75
N LEU A 426 10.75 -24.39 0.05
CA LEU A 426 10.34 -24.68 1.42
C LEU A 426 9.31 -25.82 1.49
N ALA A 427 8.34 -25.87 0.58
CA ALA A 427 7.33 -26.93 0.54
C ALA A 427 7.93 -28.33 0.33
N LEU A 428 9.06 -28.43 -0.38
CA LEU A 428 9.79 -29.68 -0.57
C LEU A 428 10.72 -29.98 0.61
N ARG A 429 11.36 -28.95 1.15
CA ARG A 429 12.47 -29.10 2.10
C ARG A 429 12.01 -29.22 3.56
N LEU A 430 10.94 -28.53 3.96
CA LEU A 430 10.44 -28.52 5.34
C LEU A 430 10.05 -29.92 5.85
N PRO A 431 9.27 -30.75 5.13
CA PRO A 431 8.94 -32.10 5.59
C PRO A 431 10.18 -32.94 5.89
N TYR A 432 11.18 -32.85 5.02
CA TYR A 432 12.45 -33.55 5.19
C TYR A 432 13.23 -33.04 6.41
N ILE A 433 13.39 -31.72 6.55
CA ILE A 433 14.11 -31.11 7.69
C ILE A 433 13.47 -31.54 9.01
N PHE A 434 12.14 -31.43 9.13
CA PHE A 434 11.43 -31.83 10.36
C PHE A 434 11.52 -33.34 10.62
N SER A 435 11.58 -34.17 9.58
CA SER A 435 11.81 -35.61 9.73
C SER A 435 13.22 -35.92 10.27
N CYS A 436 14.24 -35.21 9.77
CA CYS A 436 15.60 -35.30 10.29
C CYS A 436 15.67 -34.84 11.75
N ILE A 437 15.10 -33.66 12.07
CA ILE A 437 15.05 -33.15 13.45
C ILE A 437 14.41 -34.16 14.38
N LYS A 438 13.28 -34.76 13.99
CA LYS A 438 12.61 -35.79 14.80
C LYS A 438 13.56 -36.95 15.10
N LYS A 439 14.21 -37.50 14.07
CA LYS A 439 15.13 -38.64 14.20
C LYS A 439 16.35 -38.30 15.04
N ASP A 440 16.92 -37.10 14.86
CA ASP A 440 18.10 -36.63 15.59
C ASP A 440 17.75 -36.43 17.08
N VAL A 441 16.58 -35.87 17.38
CA VAL A 441 16.08 -35.73 18.76
C VAL A 441 15.85 -37.10 19.40
N GLU A 442 15.19 -38.04 18.69
CA GLU A 442 14.99 -39.42 19.17
C GLU A 442 16.32 -40.12 19.47
N GLN A 443 17.33 -39.95 18.61
CA GLN A 443 18.65 -40.54 18.78
C GLN A 443 19.44 -39.89 19.93
N ASN A 444 19.34 -38.57 20.09
CA ASN A 444 19.99 -37.86 21.19
C ASN A 444 19.42 -38.28 22.56
N ILE A 445 18.11 -38.45 22.68
CA ILE A 445 17.49 -38.95 23.92
C ILE A 445 18.01 -40.35 24.28
N GLN A 446 18.27 -41.22 23.29
CA GLN A 446 18.81 -42.57 23.51
C GLN A 446 20.29 -42.59 23.92
N ASN A 447 21.08 -41.60 23.49
CA ASN A 447 22.50 -41.50 23.82
C ASN A 447 22.66 -40.89 25.22
N ALA A 448 22.87 -41.72 26.25
CA ALA A 448 22.79 -41.41 27.68
C ALA A 448 23.81 -40.38 28.28
N ASN A 449 24.29 -39.41 27.51
CA ASN A 449 25.28 -38.41 27.93
C ASN A 449 24.68 -37.02 28.24
N HIS A 450 23.37 -36.93 28.44
CA HIS A 450 22.67 -35.68 28.65
C HIS A 450 22.32 -35.44 30.12
N THR A 451 22.31 -34.17 30.52
CA THR A 451 21.74 -33.74 31.80
C THR A 451 20.22 -33.97 31.80
N ALA A 452 19.62 -34.20 32.97
CA ALA A 452 18.18 -34.44 33.08
C ALA A 452 17.34 -33.31 32.44
N SER A 453 17.79 -32.06 32.55
CA SER A 453 17.13 -30.89 31.95
C SER A 453 17.19 -30.88 30.42
N GLN A 454 18.28 -31.37 29.82
CA GLN A 454 18.39 -31.50 28.37
C GLN A 454 17.46 -32.59 27.84
N THR A 455 17.40 -33.74 28.52
CA THR A 455 16.48 -34.82 28.14
C THR A 455 15.03 -34.35 28.20
N GLU A 456 14.63 -33.65 29.26
CA GLU A 456 13.28 -33.08 29.40
C GLU A 456 12.95 -32.09 28.27
N ALA A 457 13.89 -31.20 27.92
CA ALA A 457 13.71 -30.26 26.81
C ALA A 457 13.51 -30.97 25.46
N LEU A 458 14.33 -31.99 25.18
CA LEU A 458 14.24 -32.78 23.95
C LEU A 458 12.93 -33.59 23.89
N GLU A 459 12.47 -34.15 25.02
CA GLU A 459 11.18 -34.84 25.12
C GLU A 459 10.00 -33.90 24.86
N LEU A 460 10.05 -32.66 25.37
CA LEU A 460 9.04 -31.64 25.08
C LEU A 460 9.00 -31.31 23.57
N ILE A 461 10.16 -31.16 22.92
CA ILE A 461 10.23 -30.96 21.46
C ILE A 461 9.65 -32.17 20.73
N LEU A 462 10.03 -33.39 21.12
CA LEU A 462 9.55 -34.62 20.50
C LEU A 462 8.03 -34.78 20.63
N SER A 463 7.45 -34.32 21.75
CA SER A 463 5.99 -34.36 21.97
C SER A 463 5.20 -33.57 20.92
N CYS A 464 5.84 -32.60 20.24
CA CYS A 464 5.22 -31.79 19.19
C CYS A 464 5.03 -32.56 17.87
N PHE A 465 5.65 -33.74 17.74
CA PHE A 465 5.44 -34.65 16.61
C PHE A 465 4.32 -35.63 16.93
N ASN A 466 3.24 -35.60 16.15
CA ASN A 466 2.08 -36.44 16.39
C ASN A 466 2.15 -37.81 15.67
N GLN A 467 1.23 -38.71 16.03
CA GLN A 467 1.13 -40.05 15.45
C GLN A 467 0.79 -40.06 13.94
N LYS A 468 0.30 -38.95 13.38
CA LYS A 468 0.01 -38.80 11.95
C LYS A 468 1.23 -38.33 11.15
N ASN A 469 2.39 -38.30 11.78
CA ASN A 469 3.64 -37.81 11.21
C ASN A 469 3.50 -36.34 10.80
N GLU A 470 3.02 -35.53 11.73
CA GLU A 470 2.92 -34.07 11.57
C GLU A 470 3.63 -33.39 12.73
N PHE A 471 4.25 -32.24 12.46
CA PHE A 471 4.75 -31.35 13.49
C PHE A 471 3.70 -30.27 13.82
N ASN A 472 3.36 -30.12 15.10
CA ASN A 472 2.37 -29.17 15.58
C ASN A 472 3.04 -27.88 16.09
N ILE A 473 2.96 -26.81 15.31
CA ILE A 473 3.60 -25.53 15.64
C ILE A 473 2.96 -24.88 16.87
N LEU A 474 1.64 -25.01 17.04
CA LEU A 474 0.96 -24.41 18.18
C LEU A 474 1.38 -25.07 19.49
N GLN A 475 1.54 -26.40 19.47
CA GLN A 475 2.05 -27.15 20.61
C GLN A 475 3.50 -26.76 20.90
N PHE A 476 4.35 -26.63 19.88
CA PHE A 476 5.73 -26.16 20.03
C PHE A 476 5.80 -24.78 20.70
N LYS A 477 5.02 -23.81 20.22
CA LYS A 477 4.91 -22.48 20.85
C LYS A 477 4.43 -22.54 22.31
N THR A 478 3.62 -23.55 22.67
CA THR A 478 3.10 -23.73 24.03
C THR A 478 4.13 -24.33 24.98
N VAL A 479 4.98 -25.24 24.50
CA VAL A 479 6.04 -25.86 25.33
C VAL A 479 7.31 -25.01 25.41
N LEU A 480 7.52 -24.09 24.47
CA LEU A 480 8.70 -23.21 24.41
C LEU A 480 9.03 -22.52 25.75
N PRO A 481 8.06 -21.94 26.48
CA PRO A 481 8.34 -21.29 27.77
C PRO A 481 8.81 -22.26 28.85
N SER A 482 8.52 -23.56 28.74
CA SER A 482 8.95 -24.59 29.69
C SER A 482 10.36 -25.11 29.42
N ILE A 483 10.95 -24.73 28.28
CA ILE A 483 12.31 -25.11 27.92
C ILE A 483 13.28 -24.09 28.53
N HIS A 484 13.94 -24.47 29.64
CA HIS A 484 14.87 -23.61 30.38
C HIS A 484 16.28 -24.20 30.46
N TYR A 485 17.29 -23.34 30.63
CA TYR A 485 18.70 -23.73 30.86
C TYR A 485 19.24 -24.72 29.83
N LEU A 486 19.18 -24.32 28.56
CA LEU A 486 19.70 -25.12 27.45
C LEU A 486 21.21 -24.99 27.34
N ASP A 487 21.86 -26.08 26.95
CA ASP A 487 23.18 -25.99 26.35
C ASP A 487 23.09 -25.33 24.97
N LYS A 488 24.26 -24.98 24.42
CA LYS A 488 24.37 -24.27 23.16
C LYS A 488 23.72 -25.02 21.97
N ASP A 489 23.80 -26.34 21.93
CA ASP A 489 23.30 -27.14 20.80
C ASP A 489 21.77 -27.26 20.87
N THR A 490 21.21 -27.51 22.05
CA THR A 490 19.75 -27.54 22.24
C THR A 490 19.12 -26.16 22.02
N GLN A 491 19.79 -25.08 22.45
CA GLN A 491 19.35 -23.71 22.18
C GLN A 491 19.30 -23.44 20.68
N LYS A 492 20.36 -23.79 19.95
CA LYS A 492 20.42 -23.63 18.50
C LYS A 492 19.32 -24.44 17.80
N LEU A 493 19.05 -25.67 18.25
CA LEU A 493 17.96 -26.48 17.71
C LEU A 493 16.60 -25.77 17.88
N VAL A 494 16.32 -25.20 19.05
CA VAL A 494 15.09 -24.45 19.31
C VAL A 494 14.98 -23.24 18.38
N GLU A 495 16.05 -22.43 18.27
CA GLU A 495 16.11 -21.27 17.37
C GLU A 495 15.88 -21.68 15.90
N ASP A 496 16.51 -22.78 15.45
CA ASP A 496 16.34 -23.32 14.10
C ASP A 496 14.88 -23.77 13.86
N ILE A 497 14.25 -24.46 14.82
CA ILE A 497 12.84 -24.88 14.74
C ILE A 497 11.92 -23.64 14.71
N GLU A 498 12.17 -22.61 15.51
CA GLU A 498 11.39 -21.37 15.50
C GLU A 498 11.42 -20.69 14.12
N ILE A 499 12.61 -20.57 13.51
CA ILE A 499 12.78 -20.02 12.17
C ILE A 499 12.01 -20.85 11.14
N LEU A 500 12.11 -22.18 11.19
CA LEU A 500 11.41 -23.07 10.27
C LEU A 500 9.89 -23.01 10.44
N CYS A 501 9.41 -22.90 11.68
CA CYS A 501 7.99 -22.71 12.00
C CYS A 501 7.48 -21.38 11.44
N HIS A 502 8.25 -20.31 11.62
CA HIS A 502 7.93 -19.00 11.07
C HIS A 502 7.85 -19.06 9.54
N ASP A 503 8.88 -19.58 8.86
CA ASP A 503 8.90 -19.75 7.41
C ASP A 503 7.69 -20.58 6.92
N ALA A 504 7.39 -21.69 7.59
CA ALA A 504 6.26 -22.55 7.23
C ALA A 504 4.92 -21.82 7.31
N ILE A 505 4.70 -21.02 8.35
CA ILE A 505 3.47 -20.25 8.53
C ILE A 505 3.38 -19.12 7.51
N ILE A 506 4.41 -18.28 7.42
CA ILE A 506 4.40 -17.08 6.57
C ILE A 506 4.23 -17.44 5.09
N PHE A 507 4.88 -18.51 4.63
CA PHE A 507 4.73 -19.01 3.27
C PHE A 507 3.47 -19.86 3.05
N ASN A 508 2.55 -19.91 4.03
CA ASN A 508 1.28 -20.62 3.96
C ASN A 508 1.44 -22.11 3.59
N LEU A 509 2.44 -22.77 4.20
CA LEU A 509 2.78 -24.19 3.99
C LEU A 509 2.21 -25.11 5.07
N THR A 510 1.46 -24.54 6.00
CA THR A 510 0.80 -25.25 7.10
C THR A 510 -0.69 -25.38 6.85
N LYS A 511 -1.31 -26.38 7.47
CA LYS A 511 -2.76 -26.46 7.62
C LYS A 511 -3.10 -26.68 9.08
N ASP A 512 -4.03 -25.91 9.62
CA ASP A 512 -4.33 -25.87 11.06
C ASP A 512 -3.04 -25.70 11.90
N LYS A 513 -2.10 -24.88 11.40
CA LYS A 513 -0.74 -24.67 11.97
C LYS A 513 0.08 -25.96 12.17
N LYS A 514 -0.10 -26.96 11.30
CA LYS A 514 0.67 -28.21 11.28
C LYS A 514 1.45 -28.39 9.98
N ILE A 515 2.61 -29.02 10.08
CA ILE A 515 3.48 -29.39 8.95
C ILE A 515 3.37 -30.91 8.76
N ASN A 516 2.97 -31.35 7.58
CA ASN A 516 2.84 -32.77 7.25
C ASN A 516 4.18 -33.34 6.76
N LEU A 517 4.66 -34.42 7.40
CA LEU A 517 5.97 -35.04 7.13
C LEU A 517 5.89 -36.21 6.14
N ASN A 518 4.70 -36.61 5.69
CA ASN A 518 4.51 -37.78 4.81
C ASN A 518 4.96 -37.58 3.36
N ARG A 519 5.60 -36.44 3.03
CA ARG A 519 6.18 -36.17 1.71
C ARG A 519 7.68 -36.47 1.62
N SER A 520 8.28 -37.02 2.67
CA SER A 520 9.73 -37.30 2.73
C SER A 520 10.01 -38.79 2.89
N LEU A 521 10.81 -39.36 1.99
CA LEU A 521 11.59 -40.58 2.25
C LEU A 521 12.87 -40.12 2.95
N CYS A 522 13.12 -40.61 4.17
CA CYS A 522 14.38 -40.47 4.88
C CYS A 522 15.39 -41.54 4.47
#